data_AF-A0A661CH05-F1
#
_entry.id   AF-A0A661CH05-F1
#
_cell.length_a   1.000
_cell.length_b   1.000
_cell.length_c   1.000
_cell.angle_alpha   90.00
_cell.angle_beta   90.00
_cell.angle_gamma   90.00
#
_symmetry.space_group_name_H-M   'P 1'
#
loop_
_entity.id
_entity.type
_entity.pdbx_description
1 polymer ?
#
loop_
_entity_poly.entity_id
_entity_poly.type
_entity_poly.pdbx_seq_one_letter_code
_entity_poly.pdbx_strand_id
1 'polypeptide(L)'
;MKAKDDFTPDDKELLMNFSEIYREHEEKLLQQGLLQGLKRSQEIMGNLLIRFGVIDQTLSQVIEPLLKLPPKESSRLILQSSREELVAKLSH
;
A
#
# COMPACT_ATOMS: atom_id res chain seq x y z
N MET A 1 22.27 -22.73 -29.64
CA MET A 1 21.51 -21.51 -29.30
C MET A 1 22.28 -20.30 -29.82
N LYS A 2 21.95 -19.80 -31.02
CA LYS A 2 22.35 -18.46 -31.47
C LYS A 2 21.08 -17.62 -31.50
N ALA A 3 20.93 -16.73 -30.53
CA ALA A 3 19.78 -15.81 -30.47
C ALA A 3 20.24 -14.38 -30.16
N LYS A 4 21.55 -14.09 -30.23
CA LYS A 4 22.11 -12.80 -29.83
C LYS A 4 22.53 -11.91 -31.01
N ASP A 5 22.58 -12.43 -32.24
CA ASP A 5 23.10 -11.69 -33.40
C ASP A 5 22.05 -11.31 -34.47
N ASP A 6 20.76 -11.64 -34.28
CA ASP A 6 19.71 -11.47 -35.31
C ASP A 6 18.81 -10.22 -35.13
N PHE A 7 19.17 -9.28 -34.25
CA PHE A 7 18.41 -8.03 -34.11
C PHE A 7 18.90 -6.95 -35.07
N THR A 8 18.03 -6.54 -35.99
CA THR A 8 18.27 -5.38 -36.86
C THR A 8 18.36 -4.09 -36.04
N PRO A 9 18.91 -2.99 -36.59
CA PRO A 9 18.87 -1.68 -35.94
C PRO A 9 17.45 -1.28 -35.50
N ASP A 10 16.45 -1.53 -36.34
CA ASP A 10 15.04 -1.25 -36.06
C ASP A 10 14.52 -2.09 -34.89
N ASP A 11 14.92 -3.37 -34.81
CA ASP A 11 14.56 -4.22 -33.66
C ASP A 11 15.18 -3.69 -32.36
N LYS A 12 16.42 -3.17 -32.43
CA LYS A 12 17.10 -2.57 -31.26
C LYS A 12 16.43 -1.27 -30.83
N GLU A 13 16.03 -0.43 -31.77
CA GLU A 13 15.28 0.82 -31.51
C GLU A 13 13.91 0.50 -30.87
N LEU A 14 13.20 -0.48 -31.41
CA LEU A 14 11.93 -0.95 -30.87
C LEU A 14 12.07 -1.47 -29.43
N LEU A 15 13.09 -2.28 -29.16
CA LEU A 15 13.40 -2.78 -27.81
C LEU A 15 13.78 -1.66 -26.85
N MET A 16 14.55 -0.66 -27.31
CA MET A 16 14.90 0.52 -26.50
C MET A 16 13.64 1.29 -26.10
N ASN A 17 12.76 1.59 -27.05
CA ASN A 17 11.49 2.28 -26.81
C ASN A 17 10.60 1.50 -25.81
N PHE A 18 10.47 0.18 -25.98
CA PHE A 18 9.72 -0.64 -25.02
C PHE A 18 10.35 -0.67 -23.62
N SER A 19 11.67 -0.67 -23.52
CA SER A 19 12.36 -0.66 -22.22
C SER A 19 12.15 0.64 -21.45
N GLU A 20 12.05 1.76 -22.17
CA GLU A 20 11.75 3.08 -21.60
C GLU A 20 10.31 3.13 -21.10
N ILE A 21 9.35 2.73 -21.94
CA ILE A 21 7.92 2.64 -21.57
C ILE A 21 7.71 1.72 -20.36
N TYR A 22 8.40 0.57 -20.32
CA TYR A 22 8.30 -0.35 -19.18
C TYR A 22 8.82 0.28 -17.88
N ARG A 23 9.95 0.99 -17.96
CA ARG A 23 10.54 1.69 -16.80
C ARG A 23 9.64 2.81 -16.29
N GLU A 24 9.11 3.64 -17.19
CA GLU A 24 8.16 4.68 -16.83
C GLU A 24 6.91 4.10 -16.15
N HIS A 25 6.40 2.98 -16.68
CA HIS A 25 5.27 2.29 -16.09
C HIS A 25 5.58 1.73 -14.69
N GLU A 26 6.75 1.13 -14.50
CA GLU A 26 7.21 0.64 -13.20
C GLU A 26 7.34 1.77 -12.17
N GLU A 27 8.00 2.88 -12.54
CA GLU A 27 8.13 4.06 -11.69
C GLU A 27 6.76 4.61 -11.28
N LYS A 28 5.83 4.71 -12.24
CA LYS A 28 4.46 5.16 -11.98
C LYS A 28 3.71 4.24 -11.04
N LEU A 29 3.84 2.92 -11.21
CA LEU A 29 3.22 1.94 -10.30
C LEU A 29 3.77 2.06 -8.88
N LEU A 30 5.08 2.22 -8.73
CA LEU A 30 5.72 2.41 -7.43
C LEU A 30 5.24 3.70 -6.75
N GLN A 31 5.19 4.81 -7.47
CA GLN A 31 4.68 6.07 -6.96
C GLN A 31 3.20 5.97 -6.55
N GLN A 32 2.37 5.33 -7.37
CA GLN A 32 0.97 5.09 -7.04
C GLN A 32 0.81 4.22 -5.80
N GLY A 33 1.61 3.16 -5.68
CA GLY A 33 1.62 2.29 -4.50
C GLY A 33 2.00 3.06 -3.23
N LEU A 34 3.01 3.91 -3.29
CA LEU A 34 3.43 4.75 -2.17
C LEU A 34 2.33 5.73 -1.75
N LEU A 35 1.73 6.45 -2.70
CA LEU A 35 0.65 7.39 -2.43
C LEU A 35 -0.59 6.70 -1.83
N GLN A 36 -0.95 5.53 -2.35
CA GLN A 36 -2.05 4.75 -1.80
C GLN A 36 -1.75 4.25 -0.38
N GLY A 37 -0.53 3.79 -0.12
CA GLY A 37 -0.07 3.38 1.21
C GLY A 37 -0.13 4.52 2.22
N LEU A 38 0.37 5.70 1.84
CA LEU A 38 0.34 6.91 2.67
C LEU A 38 -1.10 7.33 2.98
N LYS A 39 -1.95 7.44 1.95
CA LYS A 39 -3.36 7.80 2.12
C LYS A 39 -4.08 6.83 3.06
N ARG A 40 -3.86 5.53 2.87
CA ARG A 40 -4.46 4.49 3.73
C ARG A 40 -3.99 4.59 5.18
N SER A 41 -2.71 4.85 5.41
CA SER A 41 -2.17 5.05 6.76
C SER A 41 -2.79 6.28 7.45
N GLN A 42 -2.94 7.38 6.70
CA GLN A 42 -3.57 8.60 7.19
C GLN A 42 -5.05 8.41 7.51
N GLU A 43 -5.79 7.68 6.68
CA GLU A 43 -7.20 7.35 6.93
C GLU A 43 -7.38 6.53 8.22
N ILE A 44 -6.54 5.51 8.43
CA ILE A 44 -6.59 4.68 9.65
C ILE A 44 -6.25 5.53 10.88
N MET A 45 -5.15 6.28 10.85
CA MET A 45 -4.75 7.14 11.96
C MET A 45 -5.81 8.21 12.26
N GLY A 46 -6.38 8.84 11.23
CA GLY A 46 -7.45 9.83 11.37
C GLY A 46 -8.69 9.24 12.01
N ASN A 47 -9.12 8.05 11.56
CA ASN A 47 -10.26 7.36 12.14
C ASN A 47 -10.03 6.99 13.60
N LEU A 48 -8.83 6.49 13.95
CA LEU A 48 -8.46 6.20 15.34
C LEU A 48 -8.48 7.45 16.23
N LEU A 49 -7.91 8.57 15.75
CA LEU A 49 -7.90 9.84 16.48
C LEU A 49 -9.31 10.39 16.69
N ILE A 50 -10.14 10.41 15.63
CA ILE A 50 -11.53 10.88 15.70
C ILE A 50 -12.34 10.05 16.70
N ARG A 51 -12.08 8.74 16.77
CA ARG A 51 -12.86 7.80 17.57
C ARG A 51 -12.42 7.68 19.02
N PHE A 52 -11.11 7.66 19.25
CA PHE A 52 -10.52 7.26 20.52
C PHE A 52 -9.63 8.33 21.14
N GLY A 53 -9.54 9.50 20.50
CA GLY A 53 -8.73 10.62 20.97
C GLY A 53 -7.26 10.39 20.67
N VAL A 54 -6.49 9.93 21.65
CA VAL A 54 -5.04 9.76 21.52
C VAL A 54 -4.68 8.34 21.06
N ILE A 55 -3.67 8.23 20.21
CA ILE A 55 -3.03 6.95 19.88
C ILE A 55 -1.86 6.76 20.86
N ASP A 56 -2.11 6.07 21.96
CA ASP A 56 -1.08 5.67 22.91
C ASP A 56 -0.41 4.35 22.49
N GLN A 57 0.43 3.81 23.35
CA GLN A 57 1.19 2.59 23.09
C GLN A 57 0.30 1.38 22.80
N THR A 58 -0.84 1.24 23.48
CA THR A 58 -1.77 0.13 23.26
C THR A 58 -2.48 0.27 21.92
N LEU A 59 -2.96 1.48 21.58
CA LEU A 59 -3.65 1.69 20.30
C LEU A 59 -2.66 1.67 19.11
N SER A 60 -1.38 1.96 19.34
CA SER A 60 -0.34 1.84 18.32
C SER A 60 -0.15 0.41 17.84
N GLN A 61 -0.32 -0.58 18.73
CA GLN A 61 -0.14 -2.00 18.40
C GLN A 61 -1.14 -2.52 17.36
N VAL A 62 -2.32 -1.90 17.26
CA VAL A 62 -3.35 -2.35 16.31
C VAL A 62 -3.19 -1.74 14.92
N ILE A 63 -2.32 -0.75 14.73
CA ILE A 63 -2.15 -0.04 13.44
C ILE A 63 -1.69 -0.99 12.34
N GLU A 64 -0.65 -1.80 12.60
CA GLU A 64 -0.14 -2.73 11.59
C GLU A 64 -1.17 -3.83 11.25
N PRO A 65 -1.86 -4.48 12.21
CA PRO A 65 -3.00 -5.35 11.92
C PRO A 65 -4.07 -4.67 11.06
N LEU A 66 -4.45 -3.42 11.36
CA LEU A 66 -5.44 -2.67 10.58
C LEU A 66 -4.99 -2.40 9.13
N LEU A 67 -3.69 -2.16 8.91
CA LEU A 67 -3.11 -1.98 7.58
C LEU A 67 -3.11 -3.27 6.75
N LYS A 68 -3.14 -4.44 7.39
CA LYS A 68 -3.23 -5.75 6.70
C LYS A 68 -4.66 -6.10 6.28
N LEU A 69 -5.67 -5.55 6.95
CA LEU A 69 -7.09 -5.78 6.64
C LEU A 69 -7.59 -4.96 5.44
N PRO A 70 -8.49 -5.48 4.58
CA PRO A 70 -9.11 -4.70 3.51
C PRO A 70 -9.65 -3.34 3.98
N PRO A 71 -9.56 -2.25 3.19
CA PRO A 71 -9.89 -0.89 3.65
C PRO A 71 -11.29 -0.73 4.26
N LYS A 72 -12.28 -1.45 3.72
CA LYS A 72 -13.65 -1.44 4.27
C LYS A 72 -13.74 -2.15 5.60
N GLU A 73 -12.98 -3.22 5.79
CA GLU A 73 -12.98 -4.01 7.03
C GLU A 73 -12.29 -3.26 8.16
N SER A 74 -11.13 -2.65 7.91
CA SER A 74 -10.44 -1.83 8.91
C SER A 74 -11.30 -0.64 9.33
N SER A 75 -11.89 0.09 8.37
CA SER A 75 -12.78 1.22 8.65
C SER A 75 -14.00 0.78 9.46
N ARG A 76 -14.65 -0.33 9.06
CA ARG A 76 -15.80 -0.87 9.79
C ARG A 76 -15.40 -1.25 11.22
N LEU A 77 -14.27 -1.91 11.41
CA LEU A 77 -13.82 -2.37 12.71
C LEU A 77 -13.54 -1.19 13.66
N ILE A 78 -12.84 -0.16 13.18
CA ILE A 78 -12.61 1.09 13.94
C ILE A 78 -13.94 1.77 14.29
N LEU A 79 -14.87 1.81 13.34
CA LEU A 79 -16.15 2.52 13.50
C LEU A 79 -17.21 1.74 14.30
N GLN A 80 -17.06 0.42 14.48
CA GLN A 80 -18.09 -0.40 15.14
C GLN A 80 -17.62 -1.02 16.45
N SER A 81 -16.34 -0.91 16.79
CA SER A 81 -15.81 -1.42 18.05
C SER A 81 -15.56 -0.31 19.07
N SER A 82 -15.68 -0.67 20.35
CA SER A 82 -15.05 0.10 21.40
C SER A 82 -13.53 0.03 21.27
N ARG A 83 -12.84 0.87 22.03
CA ARG A 83 -11.38 0.88 22.07
C ARG A 83 -10.84 -0.46 22.55
N GLU A 84 -11.40 -0.98 23.63
CA GLU A 84 -10.98 -2.23 24.29
C GLU A 84 -11.26 -3.44 23.38
N GLU A 85 -12.41 -3.45 22.70
CA GLU A 85 -12.76 -4.49 21.73
C GLU A 85 -11.82 -4.49 20.53
N LEU A 86 -11.47 -3.30 20.01
CA LEU A 86 -10.54 -3.17 18.90
C LEU A 86 -9.17 -3.73 19.25
N VAL A 87 -8.66 -3.37 20.43
CA VAL A 87 -7.40 -3.88 20.97
C VAL A 87 -7.46 -5.38 21.17
N ALA A 88 -8.51 -5.91 21.81
CA ALA A 88 -8.65 -7.34 22.08
C ALA A 88 -8.72 -8.20 20.80
N LYS A 89 -9.31 -7.67 19.72
CA LYS A 89 -9.43 -8.38 18.43
C LYS A 89 -8.14 -8.41 17.61
N LEU A 90 -7.23 -7.46 17.85
CA LEU A 90 -6.05 -7.24 16.98
C LEU A 90 -4.71 -7.34 17.71
N SER A 91 -4.71 -7.38 19.05
CA SER A 91 -3.51 -7.56 19.86
C SER A 91 -3.31 -9.05 20.12
N HIS A 92 -2.56 -9.70 19.23
CA HIS A 92 -2.10 -11.09 19.34
C HIS A 92 -0.61 -11.16 19.05
#